data_AF-A0A1S9DVJ4-F1
#
_entry.id   AF-A0A1S9DVJ4-F1
#
_cell.length_a   1.000
_cell.length_b   1.000
_cell.length_c   1.000
_cell.angle_alpha   90.00
_cell.angle_beta   90.00
_cell.angle_gamma   90.00
#
_symmetry.space_group_name_H-M   'P 1'
#
loop_
_entity.id
_entity.type
_entity.pdbx_description
1 polymer ?
#
loop_
_entity_poly.entity_id
_entity_poly.type
_entity_poly.pdbx_seq_one_letter_code
_entity_poly.pdbx_strand_id
1 'polypeptide(L)'
;MLFIKPSPPIELSVSKLGTDIYQMGSKFLCKKVISGIPEATVASWKERDGHYCLLEGTIRNSSSPEAAEGLIYQAGMSSAVWEIGSEAICKVKTWAEGMDSESNTLAFVASRFPHILLPEVTYSWVDEQLERTFFI
;
A
#
# COMPACT_ATOMS: atom_id res chain seq x y z
N MET A 1 -0.35 16.15 -23.61
CA MET A 1 -0.07 15.46 -22.33
C MET A 1 0.72 14.21 -22.68
N LEU A 2 2.02 14.18 -22.40
CA LEU A 2 2.81 12.96 -22.58
C LEU A 2 2.50 12.03 -21.40
N PHE A 3 1.90 10.88 -21.67
CA PHE A 3 1.79 9.81 -20.70
C PHE A 3 3.17 9.15 -20.59
N ILE A 4 3.97 9.57 -19.61
CA ILE A 4 5.20 8.87 -19.27
C ILE A 4 4.78 7.55 -18.61
N LYS A 5 5.32 6.44 -19.11
CA LYS A 5 5.10 5.13 -18.50
C LYS A 5 5.72 5.17 -17.09
N PRO A 6 4.95 4.91 -16.02
CA PRO A 6 5.52 4.87 -14.67
C PRO A 6 6.62 3.82 -14.63
N SER A 7 7.73 4.18 -13.98
CA SER A 7 8.89 3.31 -13.78
C SER A 7 9.18 3.24 -12.29
N PRO A 8 9.05 2.06 -11.65
CA PRO A 8 8.64 0.78 -12.24
C PRO A 8 7.15 0.79 -12.67
N PRO A 9 6.63 -0.25 -13.36
CA PRO A 9 5.20 -0.41 -13.62
C PRO A 9 4.35 -0.45 -12.33
N ILE A 10 3.05 -0.14 -12.43
CA ILE A 10 2.17 0.00 -11.25
C ILE A 10 2.04 -1.34 -10.50
N GLU A 11 2.05 -2.46 -11.22
CA GLU A 11 1.99 -3.82 -10.68
C GLU A 11 3.20 -4.18 -9.78
N LEU A 12 4.30 -3.44 -9.87
CA LEU A 12 5.48 -3.59 -8.99
C LEU A 12 5.46 -2.63 -7.79
N SER A 13 4.34 -1.94 -7.54
CA SER A 13 4.17 -1.11 -6.33
C SER A 13 4.22 -1.92 -5.05
N VAL A 14 3.71 -3.14 -5.11
CA VAL A 14 3.77 -4.12 -4.03
C VAL A 14 4.51 -5.32 -4.59
N SER A 15 5.72 -5.56 -4.09
CA SER A 15 6.58 -6.65 -4.55
C SER A 15 6.70 -7.72 -3.47
N LYS A 16 6.64 -8.99 -3.86
CA LYS A 16 6.83 -10.12 -2.95
C LYS A 16 8.33 -10.26 -2.64
N LEU A 17 8.65 -10.37 -1.35
CA LEU A 17 10.01 -10.67 -0.89
C LEU A 17 10.13 -12.06 -0.26
N GLY A 18 8.99 -12.63 0.14
CA GLY A 18 8.87 -13.96 0.74
C GLY A 18 7.42 -14.27 1.06
N THR A 19 7.18 -15.40 1.72
CA THR A 19 5.85 -15.72 2.25
C THR A 19 5.44 -14.67 3.28
N ASP A 20 4.30 -14.01 3.05
CA ASP A 20 3.78 -12.95 3.92
C ASP A 20 4.73 -11.77 4.17
N ILE A 21 5.64 -11.50 3.23
CA ILE A 21 6.58 -10.37 3.29
C ILE A 21 6.54 -9.63 1.97
N TYR A 22 6.23 -8.33 2.03
CA TYR A 22 6.05 -7.47 0.87
C TYR A 22 6.85 -6.18 1.00
N GLN A 23 7.51 -5.78 -0.08
CA GLN A 23 8.01 -4.42 -0.27
C GLN A 23 6.87 -3.56 -0.80
N MET A 24 6.51 -2.49 -0.10
CA MET A 24 5.47 -1.53 -0.50
C MET A 24 6.13 -0.19 -0.86
N GLY A 25 6.23 0.05 -2.15
CA GLY A 25 6.95 1.19 -2.70
C GLY A 25 8.42 1.22 -2.29
N SER A 26 8.97 2.42 -2.17
CA SER A 26 10.36 2.70 -1.79
C SER A 26 10.58 2.89 -0.29
N LYS A 27 9.52 2.80 0.54
CA LYS A 27 9.57 3.23 1.94
C LYS A 27 9.26 2.15 2.96
N PHE A 28 8.38 1.19 2.64
CA PHE A 28 7.81 0.31 3.66
C PHE A 28 8.00 -1.16 3.36
N LEU A 29 8.24 -1.91 4.43
CA LEU A 29 8.18 -3.36 4.49
C LEU A 29 6.89 -3.75 5.22
N CYS A 30 6.05 -4.54 4.57
CA CYS A 30 4.91 -5.18 5.21
C CYS A 30 5.26 -6.64 5.49
N LYS A 31 5.04 -7.10 6.73
CA LYS A 31 5.25 -8.51 7.07
C LYS A 31 4.23 -9.02 8.06
N LYS A 32 3.85 -10.30 7.96
CA LYS A 32 3.05 -10.98 8.97
C LYS A 32 3.90 -11.38 10.17
N VAL A 33 3.37 -11.16 11.37
CA VAL A 33 3.94 -11.57 12.65
C VAL A 33 2.91 -12.37 13.44
N ILE A 34 3.34 -13.47 14.07
CA ILE A 34 2.46 -14.35 14.84
C ILE A 34 2.41 -13.92 16.31
N SER A 35 3.51 -13.35 16.83
CA SER A 35 3.62 -12.94 18.23
C SER A 35 4.42 -11.65 18.37
N GLY A 36 3.85 -10.67 19.07
CA GLY A 36 4.50 -9.39 19.37
C GLY A 36 4.58 -8.47 18.16
N ILE A 37 3.83 -7.37 18.19
CA ILE A 37 3.95 -6.30 17.20
C ILE A 37 5.28 -5.58 17.47
N PRO A 38 6.20 -5.49 16.49
CA PRO A 38 7.45 -4.78 16.68
C PRO A 38 7.20 -3.30 17.05
N GLU A 39 7.96 -2.76 17.98
CA GLU A 39 7.80 -1.37 18.46
C GLU A 39 7.96 -0.32 17.34
N ALA A 40 8.77 -0.63 16.32
CA ALA A 40 8.97 0.23 15.15
C ALA A 40 7.84 0.17 14.10
N THR A 41 6.73 -0.51 14.41
CA THR A 41 5.59 -0.67 13.49
C THR A 41 4.81 0.64 13.39
N VAL A 42 4.65 1.18 12.18
CA VAL A 42 3.88 2.41 11.95
C VAL A 42 2.37 2.16 11.85
N ALA A 43 2.00 0.94 11.43
CA ALA A 43 0.63 0.52 11.28
C ALA A 43 0.54 -1.01 11.35
N SER A 44 -0.56 -1.52 11.90
CA SER A 44 -0.82 -2.95 11.96
C SER A 44 -2.30 -3.25 11.88
N TRP A 45 -2.65 -4.34 11.23
CA TRP A 45 -4.01 -4.87 11.22
C TRP A 45 -4.00 -6.34 11.59
N LYS A 46 -5.14 -6.80 12.10
CA LYS A 46 -5.33 -8.17 12.54
C LYS A 46 -5.47 -9.10 11.33
N GLU A 47 -4.95 -10.30 11.47
CA GLU A 47 -5.14 -11.42 10.54
C GLU A 47 -5.57 -12.64 11.35
N ARG A 48 -6.10 -13.68 10.70
CA ARG A 48 -6.58 -14.90 11.38
C ARG A 48 -5.58 -15.47 12.40
N ASP A 49 -4.31 -15.55 12.01
CA ASP A 49 -3.23 -16.16 12.78
C ASP A 49 -2.08 -15.19 13.10
N GLY A 50 -2.41 -13.93 13.38
CA GLY A 50 -1.43 -12.92 13.79
C GLY A 50 -1.81 -11.51 13.36
N HIS A 51 -0.80 -10.73 12.98
CA HIS A 51 -0.96 -9.36 12.49
C HIS A 51 -0.07 -9.14 11.28
N TYR A 52 -0.51 -8.36 10.32
CA TYR A 52 0.42 -7.70 9.42
C TYR A 52 0.90 -6.40 10.06
N CYS A 53 2.19 -6.12 9.90
CA CYS A 53 2.83 -4.93 10.40
C CYS A 53 3.52 -4.22 9.24
N LEU A 54 3.30 -2.91 9.14
CA LEU A 54 3.99 -2.01 8.24
C LEU A 54 5.15 -1.35 8.99
N LEU A 55 6.35 -1.44 8.45
CA LEU A 55 7.58 -0.92 9.03
C LEU A 55 8.31 -0.04 8.02
N GLU A 56 8.89 1.07 8.45
CA GLU A 56 9.80 1.83 7.59
C GLU A 56 11.04 0.98 7.29
N GLY A 57 11.37 0.89 6.00
CA GLY A 57 12.51 0.14 5.53
C GLY A 57 12.32 -0.42 4.13
N THR A 58 13.44 -0.76 3.50
CA THR A 58 13.44 -1.49 2.23
C THR A 58 14.41 -2.65 2.31
N ILE A 59 14.06 -3.76 1.68
CA ILE A 59 15.00 -4.86 1.46
C ILE A 59 15.52 -4.73 0.03
N ARG A 60 16.79 -4.29 -0.11
CA ARG A 60 17.50 -4.28 -1.38
C ARG A 60 18.07 -5.68 -1.67
N ASN A 61 17.21 -6.65 -1.98
CA ASN A 61 17.70 -7.91 -2.54
C ASN A 61 18.05 -7.69 -4.03
N SER A 62 19.14 -8.32 -4.48
CA SER A 62 19.67 -8.22 -5.85
C SER A 62 18.87 -9.02 -6.89
N SER A 63 17.84 -9.74 -6.47
CA SER A 63 16.88 -10.41 -7.37
C SER A 63 15.88 -9.40 -7.93
N SER A 64 15.46 -9.62 -9.17
CA SER A 64 14.38 -8.83 -9.79
C SER A 64 13.13 -8.83 -8.90
N PRO A 65 12.50 -7.67 -8.64
CA PRO A 65 11.28 -7.61 -7.86
C PRO A 65 10.18 -8.44 -8.54
N GLU A 66 9.59 -9.36 -7.79
CA GLU A 66 8.42 -10.13 -8.23
C GLU A 66 7.15 -9.39 -7.80
N ALA A 67 6.18 -9.28 -8.69
CA ALA A 67 4.88 -8.70 -8.34
C ALA A 67 4.24 -9.50 -7.20
N ALA A 68 3.63 -8.79 -6.24
CA ALA A 68 2.89 -9.46 -5.18
C ALA A 68 1.70 -10.24 -5.72
N GLU A 69 1.46 -11.40 -5.12
CA GLU A 69 0.19 -12.12 -5.25
C GLU A 69 -0.96 -11.28 -4.66
N GLY A 70 -2.21 -11.63 -4.97
CA GLY A 70 -3.38 -10.95 -4.42
C GLY A 70 -3.77 -9.67 -5.15
N LEU A 71 -3.25 -9.40 -6.36
CA LEU A 71 -3.75 -8.31 -7.20
C LEU A 71 -5.24 -8.53 -7.55
N ILE A 72 -6.12 -7.67 -7.01
CA ILE A 72 -7.57 -7.72 -7.20
C ILE A 72 -7.95 -6.98 -8.49
N TYR A 73 -7.33 -5.81 -8.69
CA TYR A 73 -7.73 -4.87 -9.72
C TYR A 73 -6.56 -4.02 -10.19
N GLN A 74 -6.54 -3.70 -11.48
CA GLN A 74 -5.58 -2.78 -12.08
C GLN A 74 -6.28 -1.89 -13.14
N ALA A 75 -6.23 -0.58 -12.91
CA ALA A 75 -6.69 0.44 -13.86
C ALA A 75 -5.51 0.94 -14.70
N GLY A 76 -5.12 0.14 -15.69
CA GLY A 76 -4.02 0.47 -16.60
C GLY A 76 -2.72 0.75 -15.84
N MET A 77 -2.17 1.96 -16.03
CA MET A 77 -0.93 2.41 -15.37
C MET A 77 -1.19 3.29 -14.14
N SER A 78 -2.44 3.65 -13.87
CA SER A 78 -2.78 4.72 -12.92
C SER A 78 -3.13 4.24 -11.53
N SER A 79 -3.63 3.01 -11.39
CA SER A 79 -4.00 2.48 -10.07
C SER A 79 -4.02 0.95 -10.07
N ALA A 80 -3.75 0.37 -8.91
CA ALA A 80 -3.89 -1.06 -8.66
C ALA A 80 -4.26 -1.30 -7.20
N VAL A 81 -4.90 -2.45 -6.93
CA VAL A 81 -5.40 -2.84 -5.61
C VAL A 81 -4.99 -4.28 -5.34
N TRP A 82 -4.40 -4.52 -4.16
CA TRP A 82 -4.00 -5.84 -3.68
C TRP A 82 -4.76 -6.22 -2.42
N GLU A 83 -5.04 -7.50 -2.22
CA GLU A 83 -5.32 -8.08 -0.92
C GLU A 83 -4.00 -8.23 -0.16
N ILE A 84 -3.95 -7.80 1.11
CA ILE A 84 -2.83 -8.06 2.00
C ILE A 84 -3.34 -8.86 3.19
N GLY A 85 -3.23 -10.19 3.06
CA GLY A 85 -3.94 -11.10 3.94
C GLY A 85 -5.42 -11.19 3.57
N SER A 86 -6.27 -11.49 4.56
CA SER A 86 -7.72 -11.63 4.38
C SER A 86 -8.53 -10.46 4.90
N GLU A 87 -7.90 -9.54 5.64
CA GLU A 87 -8.60 -8.48 6.38
C GLU A 87 -8.25 -7.06 5.90
N ALA A 88 -7.33 -6.89 4.94
CA ALA A 88 -6.96 -5.58 4.41
C ALA A 88 -6.69 -5.60 2.91
N ILE A 89 -6.85 -4.42 2.30
CA ILE A 89 -6.45 -4.16 0.92
C ILE A 89 -5.42 -3.04 0.90
N CYS A 90 -4.48 -3.09 -0.04
CA CYS A 90 -3.59 -1.98 -0.33
C CYS A 90 -3.95 -1.42 -1.70
N LYS A 91 -4.35 -0.14 -1.74
CA LYS A 91 -4.59 0.57 -2.99
C LYS A 91 -3.44 1.52 -3.28
N VAL A 92 -2.98 1.47 -4.53
CA VAL A 92 -1.92 2.32 -5.05
C VAL A 92 -2.45 3.12 -6.23
N LYS A 93 -2.03 4.38 -6.32
CA LYS A 93 -2.38 5.27 -7.43
C LYS A 93 -1.17 6.11 -7.82
N THR A 94 -1.02 6.43 -9.10
CA THR A 94 -0.06 7.44 -9.56
C THR A 94 -0.37 8.78 -8.90
N TRP A 95 0.68 9.47 -8.51
CA TRP A 95 0.63 10.75 -7.83
C TRP A 95 1.49 11.77 -8.58
N ALA A 96 1.12 13.03 -8.49
CA ALA A 96 1.93 14.15 -8.93
C ALA A 96 1.81 15.25 -7.88
N GLU A 97 2.81 16.13 -7.82
CA GLU A 97 2.79 17.27 -6.91
C GLU A 97 1.50 18.10 -7.08
N GLY A 98 0.87 18.47 -5.96
CA GLY A 98 -0.40 19.17 -5.94
C GLY A 98 -1.65 18.29 -6.11
N MET A 99 -1.49 16.98 -6.33
CA MET A 99 -2.63 16.03 -6.31
C MET A 99 -2.98 15.64 -4.87
N ASP A 100 -4.26 15.78 -4.52
CA ASP A 100 -4.80 15.28 -3.25
C ASP A 100 -4.83 13.75 -3.20
N SER A 101 -4.63 13.20 -2.00
CA SER A 101 -4.75 11.76 -1.77
C SER A 101 -6.22 11.33 -1.67
N GLU A 102 -6.48 10.07 -2.02
CA GLU A 102 -7.78 9.46 -1.80
C GLU A 102 -8.12 9.38 -0.30
N SER A 103 -7.12 9.16 0.56
CA SER A 103 -7.30 9.16 2.02
C SER A 103 -7.79 10.53 2.55
N ASN A 104 -7.28 11.65 2.01
CA ASN A 104 -7.78 12.99 2.35
C ASN A 104 -9.24 13.16 1.92
N THR A 105 -9.59 12.64 0.75
CA THR A 105 -10.97 12.68 0.25
C THR A 105 -11.90 11.87 1.15
N LEU A 106 -11.50 10.66 1.56
CA LEU A 106 -12.26 9.83 2.50
C LEU A 106 -12.44 10.53 3.85
N ALA A 107 -11.38 11.12 4.41
CA ALA A 107 -11.45 11.87 5.66
C ALA A 107 -12.39 13.08 5.55
N PHE A 108 -12.35 13.80 4.43
CA PHE A 108 -13.27 14.91 4.17
C PHE A 108 -14.73 14.43 4.15
N VAL A 109 -15.04 13.36 3.41
CA VAL A 109 -16.40 12.81 3.34
C VAL A 109 -16.86 12.32 4.70
N ALA A 110 -16.02 11.60 5.45
CA ALA A 110 -16.33 11.13 6.81
C ALA A 110 -16.70 12.29 7.75
N SER A 111 -15.96 13.41 7.67
CA SER A 111 -16.19 14.58 8.53
C SER A 111 -17.52 15.31 8.23
N ARG A 112 -18.01 15.23 6.99
CA ARG A 112 -19.21 15.94 6.53
C ARG A 112 -20.45 15.06 6.49
N PHE A 113 -20.27 13.77 6.24
CA PHE A 113 -21.34 12.80 6.03
C PHE A 113 -21.08 11.53 6.87
N PRO A 114 -21.12 11.61 8.22
CA PRO A 114 -20.75 10.50 9.10
C PRO A 114 -21.68 9.28 9.01
N HIS A 115 -22.80 9.39 8.29
CA HIS A 115 -23.74 8.31 8.04
C HIS A 115 -23.38 7.49 6.78
N ILE A 116 -22.45 7.97 5.96
CA ILE A 116 -21.94 7.21 4.82
C ILE A 116 -20.87 6.25 5.33
N LEU A 117 -21.07 4.96 5.07
CA LEU A 117 -20.05 3.96 5.36
C LEU A 117 -18.89 4.13 4.38
N LEU A 118 -17.70 4.34 4.93
CA LEU A 118 -16.46 4.48 4.19
C LEU A 118 -15.48 3.40 4.65
N PRO A 119 -14.54 2.97 3.79
CA PRO A 119 -13.42 2.14 4.23
C PRO A 119 -12.61 2.87 5.32
N GLU A 120 -12.23 2.13 6.36
CA GLU A 120 -11.24 2.62 7.32
C GLU A 120 -9.86 2.65 6.66
N VAL A 121 -9.15 3.77 6.81
CA VAL A 121 -7.77 3.90 6.35
C VAL A 121 -6.84 3.62 7.53
N THR A 122 -6.18 2.48 7.50
CA THR A 122 -5.19 2.06 8.49
C THR A 122 -3.93 2.91 8.39
N TYR A 123 -3.44 3.14 7.17
CA TYR A 123 -2.27 3.98 6.93
C TYR A 123 -2.24 4.49 5.49
N SER A 124 -1.75 5.71 5.28
CA SER A 124 -1.57 6.25 3.93
C SER A 124 -0.30 7.08 3.83
N TRP A 125 0.36 7.04 2.67
CA TRP A 125 1.56 7.83 2.43
C TRP A 125 1.74 8.18 0.95
N VAL A 126 2.57 9.20 0.72
CA VAL A 126 3.10 9.54 -0.59
C VAL A 126 4.51 8.97 -0.72
N ASP A 127 4.71 8.18 -1.76
CA ASP A 127 5.99 7.71 -2.23
C ASP A 127 6.42 8.59 -3.41
N GLU A 128 7.08 9.69 -3.09
CA GLU A 128 7.56 10.67 -4.07
C GLU A 128 8.59 10.06 -5.04
N GLN A 129 9.39 9.09 -4.57
CA GLN A 129 10.41 8.44 -5.39
C GLN A 129 9.76 7.65 -6.54
N LEU A 130 8.62 7.01 -6.29
CA LEU A 130 7.88 6.26 -7.30
C LEU A 130 6.69 7.01 -7.89
N GLU A 131 6.48 8.26 -7.47
CA GLU A 131 5.34 9.10 -7.84
C GLU A 131 4.00 8.39 -7.59
N ARG A 132 3.81 7.89 -6.36
CA ARG A 132 2.63 7.10 -5.97
C ARG A 132 2.05 7.52 -4.64
N THR A 133 0.73 7.39 -4.51
CA THR A 133 0.07 7.34 -3.21
C THR A 133 -0.31 5.91 -2.90
N PHE A 134 -0.10 5.52 -1.65
CA PHE A 134 -0.54 4.25 -1.10
C PHE A 134 -1.53 4.50 0.03
N PHE A 135 -2.53 3.64 0.15
CA PHE A 135 -3.26 3.52 1.39
C PHE A 135 -3.71 2.08 1.63
N ILE A 136 -3.71 1.71 2.90
CA ILE A 136 -4.21 0.45 3.44
C ILE A 136 -5.40 0.80 4.31
#